data_AF-A0A7X3WUV2-F1
#
_entry.id   AF-A0A7X3WUV2-F1
#
_cell.length_a   1.000
_cell.length_b   1.000
_cell.length_c   1.000
_cell.angle_alpha   90.00
_cell.angle_beta   90.00
_cell.angle_gamma   90.00
#
_symmetry.space_group_name_H-M   'P 1'
#
loop_
_entity.id
_entity.type
_entity.pdbx_description
1 polymer ?
#
loop_
_entity_poly.entity_id
_entity_poly.type
_entity_poly.pdbx_seq_one_letter_code
_entity_poly.pdbx_strand_id
1 'polypeptide(L)'
;MTYTGNELTPELKQAEEEIDNYYKSNPLVKLPFTTAVWSFFAFVEDYMLIRTMQIDGKQDIYVLGSEFLVELEYSIAWLYSACQPDGQVSFNFHNDHYKASMDLFELGKKYESFVFAYTCANHGWIDLNVKEFSIQPTGNFFKNFEYEAYNVLIDASLFSEASSAINFNNFPIDAIERSLKVRGDRFRYKLNPRMVSNTIAFLKPLFDQIFSLPNEWRFSRYSLGDFRQVFEAICSIAHIHWKARKMAVTRGCGSMAHLDSIYLPTCDELLRRVVRYSGVSNAKVKNILDDLTYGNSSISHSELAMRPLIKLNSEYYAIVPHVWICSSAERNFAALLNRLK
;
A
#
# COMPACT_ATOMS: atom_id res chain seq x y z
N MET A 1 -8.73 -31.09 25.79
CA MET A 1 -9.72 -30.05 26.16
C MET A 1 -10.43 -29.64 24.89
N THR A 2 -11.68 -30.01 24.75
CA THR A 2 -12.58 -29.47 23.72
C THR A 2 -12.93 -28.05 24.12
N TYR A 3 -12.30 -27.07 23.47
CA TYR A 3 -12.73 -25.68 23.55
C TYR A 3 -14.09 -25.58 22.85
N THR A 4 -15.16 -25.50 23.63
CA THR A 4 -16.45 -25.00 23.15
C THR A 4 -16.25 -23.50 22.95
N GLY A 5 -16.08 -23.04 21.71
CA GLY A 5 -16.03 -21.61 21.43
C GLY A 5 -17.29 -20.96 22.03
N ASN A 6 -17.11 -19.96 22.90
CA ASN A 6 -18.22 -19.16 23.36
C ASN A 6 -18.75 -18.41 22.12
N GLU A 7 -19.91 -18.79 21.61
CA GLU A 7 -20.57 -18.03 20.55
C GLU A 7 -20.84 -16.61 21.05
N LEU A 8 -20.48 -15.60 20.25
CA LEU A 8 -20.80 -14.21 20.54
C LEU A 8 -22.30 -14.05 20.81
N THR A 9 -22.65 -13.26 21.83
CA THR A 9 -24.06 -12.99 22.16
C THR A 9 -24.76 -12.28 21.01
N PRO A 10 -26.10 -12.38 20.89
CA PRO A 10 -26.85 -11.66 19.87
C PRO A 10 -26.60 -10.15 19.88
N GLU A 11 -26.43 -9.55 21.06
CA GLU A 11 -26.13 -8.12 21.19
C GLU A 11 -24.75 -7.76 20.63
N LEU A 12 -23.74 -8.61 20.85
CA LEU A 12 -22.41 -8.42 20.28
C LEU A 12 -22.40 -8.58 18.76
N LYS A 13 -23.15 -9.56 18.24
CA LYS A 13 -23.29 -9.75 16.78
C LYS A 13 -23.96 -8.55 16.12
N GLN A 14 -24.98 -7.97 16.76
CA GLN A 14 -25.62 -6.75 16.27
C GLN A 14 -24.65 -5.56 16.30
N ALA A 15 -23.89 -5.40 17.38
CA ALA A 15 -22.89 -4.34 17.48
C ALA A 15 -21.78 -4.49 16.43
N GLU A 16 -21.30 -5.72 16.19
CA GLU A 16 -20.37 -6.06 15.11
C GLU A 16 -20.94 -5.63 13.75
N GLU A 17 -22.17 -6.04 13.43
CA GLU A 17 -22.83 -5.66 12.17
C GLU A 17 -22.98 -4.14 12.00
N GLU A 18 -23.34 -3.41 13.06
CA GLU A 18 -23.45 -1.95 13.01
C GLU A 18 -22.09 -1.27 12.77
N ILE A 19 -21.04 -1.74 13.44
CA ILE A 19 -19.67 -1.23 13.29
C ILE A 19 -19.13 -1.55 11.89
N ASP A 20 -19.30 -2.79 11.42
CA ASP A 20 -18.87 -3.27 10.11
C ASP A 20 -19.53 -2.51 8.96
N ASN A 21 -20.72 -1.95 9.19
CA ASN A 21 -21.44 -1.16 8.19
C ASN A 21 -21.26 0.36 8.33
N TYR A 22 -20.64 0.86 9.39
CA TYR A 22 -20.54 2.29 9.68
C TYR A 22 -19.82 3.07 8.56
N TYR A 23 -18.84 2.45 7.90
CA TYR A 23 -18.10 3.05 6.78
C TYR A 23 -19.01 3.47 5.60
N LYS A 24 -20.18 2.85 5.45
CA LYS A 24 -21.16 3.17 4.38
C LYS A 24 -21.73 4.58 4.50
N SER A 25 -21.62 5.20 5.68
CA SER A 25 -22.00 6.59 5.90
C SER A 25 -21.05 7.59 5.22
N ASN A 26 -19.79 7.19 4.99
CA ASN A 26 -18.75 8.05 4.42
C ASN A 26 -19.13 8.47 2.98
N PRO A 27 -19.07 9.77 2.62
CA PRO A 27 -19.42 10.22 1.27
C PRO A 27 -18.57 9.60 0.16
N LEU A 28 -17.31 9.25 0.45
CA LEU A 28 -16.36 8.74 -0.54
C LEU A 28 -16.81 7.41 -1.15
N VAL A 29 -17.43 6.52 -0.35
CA VAL A 29 -17.90 5.21 -0.85
C VAL A 29 -19.11 5.31 -1.78
N LYS A 30 -19.76 6.48 -1.84
CA LYS A 30 -20.90 6.74 -2.73
C LYS A 30 -20.47 7.22 -4.11
N LEU A 31 -19.18 7.54 -4.29
CA LEU A 31 -18.62 7.94 -5.57
C LEU A 31 -18.29 6.70 -6.44
N PRO A 32 -18.12 6.87 -7.75
CA PRO A 32 -17.53 5.84 -8.61
C PRO A 32 -16.13 5.45 -8.11
N PHE A 33 -15.81 4.15 -8.18
CA PHE A 33 -14.58 3.58 -7.65
C PHE A 33 -13.33 4.33 -8.11
N THR A 34 -13.21 4.61 -9.41
CA THR A 34 -12.08 5.35 -9.99
C THR A 34 -11.85 6.69 -9.30
N THR A 35 -12.92 7.44 -9.05
CA THR A 35 -12.87 8.76 -8.43
C THR A 35 -12.55 8.66 -6.94
N ALA A 36 -13.24 7.77 -6.24
CA ALA A 36 -13.10 7.55 -4.81
C ALA A 36 -11.66 7.14 -4.44
N VAL A 37 -11.13 6.14 -5.15
CA VAL A 37 -9.81 5.58 -4.91
C VAL A 37 -8.70 6.55 -5.32
N TRP A 38 -8.86 7.29 -6.42
CA TRP A 38 -7.93 8.35 -6.78
C TRP A 38 -7.87 9.42 -5.68
N SER A 39 -9.02 9.91 -5.22
CA SER A 39 -9.08 10.94 -4.17
C SER A 39 -8.49 10.43 -2.85
N PHE A 40 -8.79 9.19 -2.48
CA PHE A 40 -8.23 8.55 -1.29
C PHE A 40 -6.71 8.48 -1.36
N PHE A 41 -6.15 7.91 -2.43
CA PHE A 41 -4.70 7.75 -2.52
C PHE A 41 -3.95 9.07 -2.70
N ALA A 42 -4.56 10.08 -3.34
CA ALA A 42 -3.98 11.41 -3.40
C ALA A 42 -3.89 12.06 -2.01
N PHE A 43 -4.94 11.93 -1.18
CA PHE A 43 -4.91 12.34 0.23
C PHE A 43 -3.82 11.59 1.01
N VAL A 44 -3.76 10.27 0.86
CA VAL A 44 -2.79 9.40 1.53
C VAL A 44 -1.34 9.78 1.20
N GLU A 45 -1.07 10.15 -0.05
CA GLU A 45 0.25 10.63 -0.47
C GLU A 45 0.56 12.04 0.07
N ASP A 46 -0.43 12.93 0.23
CA ASP A 46 -0.25 14.21 0.94
C ASP A 46 0.10 13.98 2.42
N TYR A 47 -0.63 13.08 3.07
CA TYR A 47 -0.40 12.69 4.45
C TYR A 47 1.03 12.21 4.67
N MET A 48 1.52 11.32 3.80
CA MET A 48 2.90 10.83 3.85
C MET A 48 3.92 11.92 3.55
N LEU A 49 3.63 12.85 2.63
CA LEU A 49 4.51 13.99 2.38
C LEU A 49 4.69 14.89 3.58
N ILE A 50 3.60 15.22 4.27
CA ILE A 50 3.66 16.05 5.47
C ILE A 50 4.43 15.31 6.57
N ARG A 51 4.12 14.03 6.83
CA ARG A 51 4.80 13.20 7.85
C ARG A 51 6.30 13.10 7.58
N THR A 52 6.70 12.77 6.35
CA THR A 52 8.12 12.64 5.98
C THR A 52 8.88 13.96 5.95
N MET A 53 8.20 15.10 5.90
CA MET A 53 8.82 16.43 6.08
C MET A 53 9.01 16.81 7.55
N GLN A 54 8.28 16.18 8.47
CA GLN A 54 8.29 16.48 9.90
C GLN A 54 9.17 15.53 10.73
N ILE A 55 9.58 14.40 10.17
CA ILE A 55 10.39 13.39 10.86
C ILE A 55 11.89 13.71 10.73
N ASP A 56 12.55 13.84 11.89
CA ASP A 56 14.01 13.93 12.02
C ASP A 56 14.60 12.55 12.39
N GLY A 57 14.77 11.66 11.41
CA GLY A 57 15.40 10.35 11.66
C GLY A 57 15.10 9.29 10.60
N LYS A 58 16.05 8.39 10.33
CA LYS A 58 15.88 7.31 9.34
C LYS A 58 15.01 6.16 9.85
N GLN A 59 15.09 5.84 11.14
CA GLN A 59 14.39 4.70 11.76
C GLN A 59 12.88 4.93 11.86
N ASP A 60 12.48 6.17 12.14
CA ASP A 60 11.06 6.58 12.23
C ASP A 60 10.34 6.49 10.89
N ILE A 61 11.03 6.68 9.76
CA ILE A 61 10.46 6.57 8.41
C ILE A 61 10.08 5.12 8.08
N TYR A 62 10.81 4.13 8.61
CA TYR A 62 10.53 2.71 8.35
C TYR A 62 9.33 2.20 9.15
N VAL A 63 9.29 2.52 10.45
CA VAL A 63 8.15 2.20 11.31
C VAL A 63 6.90 2.83 10.74
N LEU A 64 6.98 4.11 10.36
CA LEU A 64 5.90 4.80 9.66
C LEU A 64 5.43 4.05 8.41
N GLY A 65 6.35 3.56 7.58
CA GLY A 65 6.02 2.84 6.36
C GLY A 65 5.31 1.50 6.58
N SER A 66 5.72 0.74 7.60
CA SER A 66 5.11 -0.57 7.89
C SER A 66 3.72 -0.42 8.50
N GLU A 67 3.54 0.51 9.45
CA GLU A 67 2.24 0.83 10.02
C GLU A 67 1.30 1.38 8.94
N PHE A 68 1.81 2.25 8.08
CA PHE A 68 1.03 2.90 7.02
C PHE A 68 0.31 1.92 6.09
N LEU A 69 0.94 0.82 5.67
CA LEU A 69 0.28 -0.17 4.82
C LEU A 69 -0.91 -0.86 5.52
N VAL A 70 -0.78 -1.10 6.83
CA VAL A 70 -1.85 -1.68 7.65
C VAL A 70 -2.99 -0.68 7.82
N GLU A 71 -2.67 0.59 8.07
CA GLU A 71 -3.66 1.67 8.23
C GLU A 71 -4.55 1.86 6.99
N LEU A 72 -4.06 1.48 5.80
CA LEU A 72 -4.80 1.62 4.53
C LEU A 72 -5.73 0.44 4.21
N GLU A 73 -5.52 -0.71 4.82
CA GLU A 73 -6.09 -2.00 4.40
C GLU A 73 -7.63 -1.96 4.38
N TYR A 74 -8.24 -1.52 5.48
CA TYR A 74 -9.70 -1.45 5.56
C TYR A 74 -10.29 -0.38 4.65
N SER A 75 -9.66 0.79 4.56
CA SER A 75 -10.17 1.87 3.72
C SER A 75 -10.25 1.46 2.25
N ILE A 76 -9.22 0.79 1.72
CA ILE A 76 -9.27 0.33 0.32
C ILE A 76 -10.25 -0.83 0.12
N ALA A 77 -10.35 -1.76 1.08
CA ALA A 77 -11.32 -2.86 1.03
C ALA A 77 -12.77 -2.33 1.03
N TRP A 78 -13.06 -1.31 1.84
CA TRP A 78 -14.35 -0.63 1.87
C TRP A 78 -14.67 0.09 0.57
N LEU A 79 -13.71 0.82 -0.01
CA LEU A 79 -13.89 1.46 -1.30
C LEU A 79 -14.15 0.42 -2.40
N TYR A 80 -13.39 -0.67 -2.40
CA TYR A 80 -13.55 -1.73 -3.39
C TYR A 80 -14.90 -2.46 -3.29
N SER A 81 -15.38 -2.68 -2.06
CA SER A 81 -16.64 -3.40 -1.83
C SER A 81 -17.91 -2.55 -2.03
N ALA A 82 -17.86 -1.24 -1.74
CA ALA A 82 -19.05 -0.40 -1.70
C ALA A 82 -19.17 0.59 -2.86
N CYS A 83 -18.08 1.01 -3.49
CA CYS A 83 -18.15 1.94 -4.60
C CYS A 83 -18.81 1.30 -5.82
N GLN A 84 -19.51 2.14 -6.60
CA GLN A 84 -19.96 1.72 -7.92
C GLN A 84 -18.75 1.44 -8.82
N PRO A 85 -18.77 0.38 -9.64
CA PRO A 85 -17.66 0.07 -10.53
C PRO A 85 -17.42 1.20 -11.54
N ASP A 86 -16.20 1.25 -12.07
CA ASP A 86 -15.75 2.20 -13.07
C ASP A 86 -15.77 3.68 -12.60
N GLY A 87 -15.75 4.60 -13.57
CA GLY A 87 -15.66 6.05 -13.36
C GLY A 87 -14.46 6.67 -14.08
N GLN A 88 -14.42 8.00 -14.08
CA GLN A 88 -13.30 8.77 -14.62
C GLN A 88 -12.32 9.14 -13.51
N VAL A 89 -11.04 9.21 -13.87
CA VAL A 89 -10.02 9.71 -12.96
C VAL A 89 -10.32 11.19 -12.70
N SER A 90 -10.51 11.54 -11.42
CA SER A 90 -10.68 12.94 -11.06
C SER A 90 -9.35 13.64 -11.20
N PHE A 91 -9.21 14.47 -12.22
CA PHE A 91 -8.03 15.31 -12.41
C PHE A 91 -8.16 16.67 -11.69
N ASN A 92 -9.09 16.77 -10.74
CA ASN A 92 -9.42 17.99 -10.00
C ASN A 92 -9.38 17.75 -8.49
N PHE A 93 -9.01 18.78 -7.75
CA PHE A 93 -9.05 18.80 -6.30
C PHE A 93 -10.47 19.15 -5.84
N HIS A 94 -11.04 18.30 -4.98
CA HIS A 94 -12.34 18.52 -4.36
C HIS A 94 -12.18 18.45 -2.84
N ASN A 95 -12.41 19.56 -2.16
CA ASN A 95 -12.25 19.66 -0.72
C ASN A 95 -13.11 18.63 0.05
N ASP A 96 -14.33 18.39 -0.43
CA ASP A 96 -15.23 17.41 0.17
C ASP A 96 -14.70 15.97 0.03
N HIS A 97 -14.09 15.64 -1.12
CA HIS A 97 -13.48 14.33 -1.32
C HIS A 97 -12.22 14.17 -0.46
N TYR A 98 -11.42 15.22 -0.33
CA TYR A 98 -10.23 15.23 0.51
C TYR A 98 -10.60 14.98 1.98
N LYS A 99 -11.60 15.72 2.50
CA LYS A 99 -12.11 15.53 3.86
C LYS A 99 -12.69 14.14 4.06
N ALA A 100 -13.51 13.65 3.12
CA ALA A 100 -14.07 12.30 3.20
C ALA A 100 -12.99 11.21 3.18
N SER A 101 -11.88 11.42 2.46
CA SER A 101 -10.72 10.53 2.44
C SER A 101 -10.00 10.50 3.78
N MET A 102 -9.79 11.66 4.40
CA MET A 102 -9.25 11.76 5.76
C MET A 102 -10.14 11.06 6.78
N ASP A 103 -11.45 11.31 6.74
CA ASP A 103 -12.41 10.68 7.65
C ASP A 103 -12.44 9.15 7.47
N LEU A 104 -12.30 8.66 6.23
CA LEU A 104 -12.26 7.21 5.93
C LEU A 104 -10.95 6.57 6.41
N PHE A 105 -9.82 7.25 6.25
CA PHE A 105 -8.51 6.81 6.73
C PHE A 105 -8.50 6.68 8.25
N GLU A 106 -8.96 7.72 8.96
CA GLU A 106 -9.06 7.71 10.43
C GLU A 106 -10.05 6.64 10.93
N LEU A 107 -11.12 6.38 10.19
CA LEU A 107 -12.04 5.29 10.50
C LEU A 107 -11.36 3.92 10.36
N GLY A 108 -10.61 3.69 9.27
CA GLY A 108 -9.89 2.44 9.03
C GLY A 108 -8.91 2.10 10.17
N LYS A 109 -8.16 3.11 10.62
CA LYS A 109 -7.25 2.99 11.77
C LYS A 109 -7.96 2.56 13.06
N LYS A 110 -9.11 3.16 13.36
CA LYS A 110 -9.89 2.82 14.57
C LYS A 110 -10.53 1.45 14.47
N TYR A 111 -10.95 1.06 13.27
CA TYR A 111 -11.63 -0.21 13.01
C TYR A 111 -10.73 -1.43 13.24
N GLU A 112 -9.43 -1.33 13.00
CA GLU A 112 -8.47 -2.42 13.24
C GLU A 112 -8.56 -3.00 14.67
N SER A 113 -8.72 -2.12 15.66
CA SER A 113 -8.84 -2.54 17.06
C SER A 113 -10.11 -3.35 17.32
N PHE A 114 -11.21 -3.02 16.65
CA PHE A 114 -12.46 -3.79 16.71
C PHE A 114 -12.31 -5.15 16.04
N VAL A 115 -11.75 -5.20 14.83
CA VAL A 115 -11.53 -6.48 14.12
C VAL A 115 -10.66 -7.41 14.94
N PHE A 116 -9.58 -6.90 15.54
CA PHE A 116 -8.71 -7.70 16.39
C PHE A 116 -9.47 -8.28 17.59
N ALA A 117 -10.26 -7.46 18.30
CA ALA A 117 -11.03 -7.89 19.46
C ALA A 117 -12.07 -8.98 19.08
N TYR A 118 -12.86 -8.75 18.04
CA TYR A 118 -13.86 -9.71 17.57
C TYR A 118 -13.23 -10.99 17.02
N THR A 119 -12.09 -10.89 16.33
CA THR A 119 -11.32 -12.05 15.87
C THR A 119 -10.85 -12.90 17.06
N CYS A 120 -10.25 -12.28 18.07
CA CYS A 120 -9.80 -13.00 19.27
C CYS A 120 -10.98 -13.66 20.01
N ALA A 121 -12.12 -12.98 20.07
CA ALA A 121 -13.33 -13.51 20.70
C ALA A 121 -13.92 -14.70 19.94
N ASN A 122 -13.99 -14.61 18.60
CA ASN A 122 -14.44 -15.71 17.74
C ASN A 122 -13.53 -16.94 17.83
N HIS A 123 -12.25 -16.76 18.14
CA HIS A 123 -11.31 -17.86 18.41
C HIS A 123 -11.40 -18.39 19.86
N GLY A 124 -12.20 -17.76 20.73
CA GLY A 124 -12.35 -18.13 22.14
C GLY A 124 -11.14 -17.76 23.01
N TRP A 125 -10.30 -16.81 22.58
CA TRP A 125 -9.14 -16.33 23.35
C TRP A 125 -9.50 -15.30 24.41
N ILE A 126 -10.57 -14.54 24.15
CA ILE A 126 -11.16 -13.58 25.08
C ILE A 126 -12.67 -13.72 25.05
N ASP A 127 -13.33 -13.25 26.10
CA ASP A 127 -14.75 -12.96 26.08
C ASP A 127 -14.93 -11.45 25.84
N LEU A 128 -15.99 -11.07 25.13
CA LEU A 128 -16.41 -9.67 24.99
C LEU A 128 -17.69 -9.47 25.78
N ASN A 129 -17.84 -8.30 26.39
CA ASN A 129 -19.07 -7.90 27.07
C ASN A 129 -19.44 -6.47 26.67
N VAL A 130 -20.74 -6.24 26.41
CA VAL A 130 -21.26 -4.88 26.20
C VAL A 130 -21.53 -4.26 27.56
N LYS A 131 -20.89 -3.12 27.84
CA LYS A 131 -21.16 -2.29 29.01
C LYS A 131 -21.48 -0.88 28.57
N GLU A 132 -22.74 -0.49 28.74
CA GLU A 132 -23.29 0.80 28.27
C GLU A 132 -23.03 0.99 26.76
N PHE A 133 -22.11 1.90 26.41
CA PHE A 133 -21.71 2.22 25.04
C PHE A 133 -20.29 1.72 24.70
N SER A 134 -19.79 0.71 25.43
CA SER A 134 -18.45 0.18 25.25
C SER A 134 -18.44 -1.35 25.15
N ILE A 135 -17.58 -1.89 24.29
CA ILE A 135 -17.26 -3.31 24.24
C ILE A 135 -16.01 -3.50 25.10
N GLN A 136 -16.12 -4.32 26.14
CA GLN A 136 -15.03 -4.58 27.07
C GLN A 136 -14.53 -6.02 26.92
N PRO A 137 -13.25 -6.21 26.55
CA PRO A 137 -12.66 -7.54 26.57
C PRO A 137 -12.44 -7.98 28.01
N THR A 138 -12.84 -9.21 28.32
CA THR A 138 -12.60 -9.89 29.59
C THR A 138 -11.92 -11.22 29.31
N GLY A 139 -10.80 -11.49 29.99
CA GLY A 139 -10.01 -12.69 29.73
C GLY A 139 -8.55 -12.45 30.03
N ASN A 140 -7.82 -13.52 30.34
CA ASN A 140 -6.39 -13.46 30.63
C ASN A 140 -5.61 -13.69 29.33
N PHE A 141 -5.50 -12.65 28.49
CA PHE A 141 -4.84 -12.69 27.18
C PHE A 141 -3.41 -13.29 27.25
N PHE A 142 -2.74 -13.15 28.40
CA PHE A 142 -1.34 -13.56 28.59
C PHE A 142 -1.14 -14.84 29.40
N LYS A 143 -2.20 -15.56 29.82
CA LYS A 143 -1.98 -16.87 30.46
C LYS A 143 -1.69 -17.92 29.39
N ASN A 144 -0.45 -18.41 29.38
CA ASN A 144 0.03 -19.54 28.58
C ASN A 144 0.24 -19.27 27.07
N PHE A 145 0.31 -18.01 26.63
CA PHE A 145 0.92 -17.73 25.33
C PHE A 145 2.43 -17.91 25.45
N GLU A 146 2.93 -19.06 24.99
CA GLU A 146 4.31 -19.13 24.54
C GLU A 146 4.40 -18.24 23.29
N TYR A 147 5.08 -17.11 23.43
CA TYR A 147 5.39 -16.20 22.34
C TYR A 147 6.08 -17.00 21.23
N GLU A 148 5.40 -17.25 20.10
CA GLU A 148 6.08 -17.82 18.94
C GLU A 148 7.11 -16.81 18.45
N ALA A 149 8.37 -17.25 18.41
CA ALA A 149 9.53 -16.49 17.95
C ALA A 149 9.38 -15.91 16.52
N TYR A 150 8.35 -16.30 15.78
CA TYR A 150 8.05 -15.85 14.43
C TYR A 150 7.71 -14.34 14.33
N ASN A 151 7.19 -13.74 15.40
CA ASN A 151 6.84 -12.31 15.42
C ASN A 151 8.04 -11.37 15.67
N VAL A 152 9.24 -11.91 15.92
CA VAL A 152 10.48 -11.15 16.14
C VAL A 152 11.52 -11.40 15.04
N LEU A 153 11.21 -12.21 14.03
CA LEU A 153 12.13 -12.45 12.89
C LEU A 153 12.07 -11.37 11.80
N ILE A 154 11.64 -10.16 12.12
CA ILE A 154 12.15 -8.97 11.42
C ILE A 154 13.17 -8.38 12.38
N ASP A 155 14.42 -8.76 12.19
CA ASP A 155 15.51 -8.07 12.83
C ASP A 155 15.48 -6.62 12.34
N ALA A 156 14.91 -5.73 13.15
CA ALA A 156 14.82 -4.31 12.86
C ALA A 156 16.23 -3.71 12.59
N SER A 157 17.30 -4.39 13.04
CA SER A 157 18.67 -4.03 12.72
C SER A 157 19.01 -4.24 11.24
N LEU A 158 18.51 -5.29 10.56
CA LEU A 158 18.83 -5.55 9.15
C LEU A 158 18.32 -4.42 8.23
N PHE A 159 17.12 -3.90 8.45
CA PHE A 159 16.61 -2.75 7.68
C PHE A 159 17.28 -1.43 8.08
N SER A 160 17.58 -1.25 9.38
CA SER A 160 18.37 -0.09 9.85
C SER A 160 19.77 -0.08 9.22
N GLU A 161 20.38 -1.25 9.05
CA GLU A 161 21.64 -1.46 8.34
C GLU A 161 21.48 -1.22 6.82
N ALA A 162 20.38 -1.68 6.20
CA ALA A 162 20.03 -1.41 4.80
C ALA A 162 19.93 0.08 4.48
N SER A 163 19.15 0.78 5.29
CA SER A 163 18.78 2.18 5.10
C SER A 163 19.90 3.13 5.54
N SER A 164 20.79 2.68 6.44
CA SER A 164 22.04 3.36 6.73
C SER A 164 23.06 3.18 5.61
N ALA A 165 23.08 2.04 4.91
CA ALA A 165 23.94 1.80 3.73
C ALA A 165 23.59 2.70 2.53
N ILE A 166 22.35 3.20 2.45
CA ILE A 166 21.94 4.17 1.42
C ILE A 166 21.94 5.60 1.99
N ASN A 167 22.75 6.46 1.39
CA ASN A 167 22.62 7.89 1.57
C ASN A 167 21.59 8.47 0.58
N PHE A 168 20.34 8.59 1.01
CA PHE A 168 19.24 9.14 0.19
C PHE A 168 19.44 10.60 -0.25
N ASN A 169 20.43 11.31 0.29
CA ASN A 169 20.84 12.63 -0.21
C ASN A 169 21.58 12.53 -1.55
N ASN A 170 22.18 11.37 -1.86
CA ASN A 170 22.87 11.10 -3.12
C ASN A 170 21.95 10.45 -4.18
N PHE A 171 20.63 10.50 -3.98
CA PHE A 171 19.70 9.96 -4.97
C PHE A 171 19.93 10.63 -6.34
N PRO A 172 19.91 9.88 -7.47
CA PRO A 172 20.24 10.41 -8.79
C PRO A 172 19.15 11.35 -9.34
N ILE A 173 19.11 12.59 -8.84
CA ILE A 173 18.05 13.57 -9.14
C ILE A 173 18.26 14.33 -10.46
N ASP A 174 19.48 14.42 -10.99
CA ASP A 174 19.81 15.22 -12.18
C ASP A 174 18.85 15.03 -13.37
N ALA A 175 18.54 13.77 -13.68
CA ALA A 175 17.68 13.45 -14.83
C ALA A 175 16.21 13.88 -14.56
N ILE A 176 15.77 13.77 -13.31
CA ILE A 176 14.46 14.27 -12.88
C ILE A 176 14.45 15.79 -13.02
N GLU A 177 15.47 16.44 -12.47
CA GLU A 177 15.62 17.88 -12.42
C GLU A 177 15.53 18.54 -13.79
N ARG A 178 16.28 18.02 -14.76
CA ARG A 178 16.35 18.53 -16.14
C ARG A 178 15.04 18.36 -16.91
N SER A 179 14.20 17.39 -16.54
CA SER A 179 12.96 17.10 -17.25
C SER A 179 11.69 17.61 -16.55
N LEU A 180 11.81 17.98 -15.27
CA LEU A 180 10.71 18.43 -14.43
C LEU A 180 10.22 19.82 -14.88
N LYS A 181 8.92 19.90 -15.16
CA LYS A 181 8.20 21.14 -15.45
C LYS A 181 7.05 21.29 -14.48
N VAL A 182 6.91 22.49 -13.91
CA VAL A 182 5.82 22.87 -13.01
C VAL A 182 4.92 23.89 -13.71
N ARG A 183 3.60 23.73 -13.60
CA ARG A 183 2.61 24.68 -14.12
C ARG A 183 1.39 24.70 -13.19
N GLY A 184 1.26 25.77 -12.41
CA GLY A 184 0.20 25.88 -11.39
C GLY A 184 0.34 24.76 -10.36
N ASP A 185 -0.75 24.02 -10.15
CA ASP A 185 -0.85 22.93 -9.17
C ASP A 185 -0.41 21.57 -9.73
N ARG A 186 0.25 21.57 -10.89
CA ARG A 186 0.64 20.35 -11.62
C ARG A 186 2.12 20.31 -11.95
N PHE A 187 2.65 19.11 -12.03
CA PHE A 187 4.00 18.85 -12.51
C PHE A 187 4.05 17.68 -13.49
N ARG A 188 5.08 17.70 -14.33
CA ARG A 188 5.37 16.64 -15.30
C ARG A 188 6.86 16.46 -15.44
N TYR A 189 7.28 15.22 -15.70
CA TYR A 189 8.66 14.88 -15.97
C TYR A 189 8.71 13.78 -17.03
N LYS A 190 9.87 13.63 -17.69
CA LYS A 190 10.04 12.63 -18.75
C LYS A 190 10.77 11.41 -18.19
N LEU A 191 10.00 10.46 -17.67
CA LEU A 191 10.53 9.16 -17.27
C LEU A 191 11.19 8.47 -18.47
N ASN A 192 12.39 7.94 -18.27
CA ASN A 192 13.16 7.27 -19.31
C ASN A 192 13.99 6.11 -18.73
N PRO A 193 14.48 5.17 -19.57
CA PRO A 193 15.16 3.97 -19.09
C PRO A 193 16.40 4.26 -18.25
N ARG A 194 17.18 5.29 -18.62
CA ARG A 194 18.40 5.64 -17.89
C ARG A 194 18.10 6.15 -16.49
N MET A 195 17.01 6.91 -16.34
CA MET A 195 16.54 7.36 -15.03
C MET A 195 16.19 6.17 -14.15
N VAL A 196 15.42 5.21 -14.67
CA VAL A 196 15.02 4.00 -13.92
C VAL A 196 16.22 3.11 -13.62
N SER A 197 17.11 2.85 -14.58
CA SER A 197 18.30 2.02 -14.36
C SER A 197 19.24 2.62 -13.31
N ASN A 198 19.41 3.94 -13.31
CA ASN A 198 20.21 4.63 -12.30
C ASN A 198 19.57 4.52 -10.91
N THR A 199 18.24 4.63 -10.82
CA THR A 199 17.52 4.43 -9.56
C THR A 199 17.60 2.98 -9.07
N ILE A 200 17.45 1.98 -9.94
CA ILE A 200 17.65 0.56 -9.58
C ILE A 200 19.07 0.35 -9.05
N ALA A 201 20.09 0.84 -9.76
CA ALA A 201 21.49 0.71 -9.32
C ALA A 201 21.74 1.38 -7.97
N PHE A 202 21.13 2.55 -7.73
CA PHE A 202 21.21 3.27 -6.45
C PHE A 202 20.51 2.51 -5.32
N LEU A 203 19.34 1.93 -5.57
CA LEU A 203 18.55 1.18 -4.59
C LEU A 203 19.00 -0.27 -4.43
N LYS A 204 19.93 -0.75 -5.25
CA LYS A 204 20.40 -2.14 -5.25
C LYS A 204 20.79 -2.67 -3.86
N PRO A 205 21.52 -1.93 -2.99
CA PRO A 205 21.82 -2.41 -1.65
C PRO A 205 20.57 -2.71 -0.81
N LEU A 206 19.51 -1.91 -0.95
CA LEU A 206 18.24 -2.15 -0.28
C LEU A 206 17.54 -3.38 -0.88
N PHE A 207 17.48 -3.47 -2.21
CA PHE A 207 16.86 -4.61 -2.89
C PHE A 207 17.56 -5.94 -2.58
N ASP A 208 18.90 -5.97 -2.55
CA ASP A 208 19.68 -7.15 -2.22
C ASP A 208 19.45 -7.63 -0.79
N GLN A 209 18.99 -6.76 0.12
CA GLN A 209 18.68 -7.13 1.50
C GLN A 209 17.23 -7.58 1.70
N ILE A 210 16.27 -6.93 1.03
CA ILE A 210 14.84 -7.30 1.16
C ILE A 210 14.44 -8.50 0.31
N PHE A 211 15.29 -8.91 -0.65
CA PHE A 211 15.13 -10.12 -1.45
C PHE A 211 16.23 -11.11 -1.14
N SER A 212 15.91 -12.08 -0.28
CA SER A 212 16.82 -13.09 0.26
C SER A 212 16.62 -14.46 -0.37
N LEU A 213 15.44 -14.74 -0.93
CA LEU A 213 15.11 -16.05 -1.49
C LEU A 213 15.77 -16.26 -2.87
N PRO A 214 16.05 -17.52 -3.27
CA PRO A 214 16.79 -17.80 -4.49
C PRO A 214 16.04 -17.40 -5.77
N ASN A 215 16.68 -16.60 -6.62
CA ASN A 215 16.07 -16.09 -7.85
C ASN A 215 15.61 -17.19 -8.82
N GLU A 216 16.26 -18.35 -8.79
CA GLU A 216 15.98 -19.51 -9.64
C GLU A 216 14.71 -20.26 -9.25
N TRP A 217 14.11 -19.98 -8.09
CA TRP A 217 12.83 -20.59 -7.71
C TRP A 217 11.76 -20.25 -8.74
N ARG A 218 11.11 -21.30 -9.27
CA ARG A 218 10.15 -21.18 -10.37
C ARG A 218 8.75 -21.49 -9.91
N PHE A 219 7.82 -20.68 -10.40
CA PHE A 219 6.38 -20.92 -10.36
C PHE A 219 5.89 -21.27 -11.78
N SER A 220 4.61 -21.60 -11.90
CA SER A 220 3.99 -22.00 -13.18
C SER A 220 4.13 -20.94 -14.28
N ARG A 221 4.16 -19.65 -13.93
CA ARG A 221 4.10 -18.53 -14.88
C ARG A 221 5.38 -17.69 -14.97
N TYR A 222 6.23 -17.70 -13.95
CA TYR A 222 7.46 -16.90 -13.85
C TYR A 222 8.31 -17.39 -12.66
N SER A 223 9.55 -16.91 -12.55
CA SER A 223 10.45 -17.18 -11.42
C SER A 223 10.44 -16.05 -10.40
N LEU A 224 10.98 -16.31 -9.21
CA LEU A 224 11.20 -15.26 -8.21
C LEU A 224 12.14 -14.16 -8.75
N GLY A 225 13.16 -14.53 -9.52
CA GLY A 225 14.03 -13.56 -10.18
C GLY A 225 13.31 -12.67 -11.20
N ASP A 226 12.30 -13.20 -11.91
CA ASP A 226 11.44 -12.41 -12.80
C ASP A 226 10.57 -11.43 -11.97
N PHE A 227 9.96 -11.91 -10.88
CA PHE A 227 9.16 -11.09 -9.97
C PHE A 227 9.98 -9.93 -9.41
N ARG A 228 11.16 -10.23 -8.86
CA ARG A 228 12.10 -9.25 -8.30
C ARG A 228 12.43 -8.16 -9.30
N GLN A 229 12.85 -8.50 -10.52
CA GLN A 229 13.19 -7.52 -11.57
C GLN A 229 11.99 -6.61 -11.92
N VAL A 230 10.78 -7.16 -11.97
CA VAL A 230 9.55 -6.39 -12.20
C VAL A 230 9.26 -5.46 -11.03
N PHE A 231 9.36 -5.95 -9.79
CA PHE A 231 9.12 -5.16 -8.59
C PHE A 231 10.13 -4.02 -8.46
N GLU A 232 11.43 -4.28 -8.62
CA GLU A 232 12.49 -3.27 -8.60
C GLU A 232 12.25 -2.14 -9.62
N ALA A 233 11.76 -2.49 -10.81
CA ALA A 233 11.40 -1.52 -11.84
C ALA A 233 10.23 -0.62 -11.42
N ILE A 234 9.14 -1.19 -10.90
CA ILE A 234 7.97 -0.40 -10.47
C ILE A 234 8.29 0.43 -9.23
N CYS A 235 8.98 -0.14 -8.25
CA CYS A 235 9.41 0.56 -7.05
C CYS A 235 10.35 1.73 -7.39
N SER A 236 11.24 1.56 -8.37
CA SER A 236 12.08 2.65 -8.88
C SER A 236 11.27 3.77 -9.53
N ILE A 237 10.19 3.44 -10.26
CA ILE A 237 9.25 4.44 -10.81
C ILE A 237 8.57 5.21 -9.67
N ALA A 238 8.11 4.52 -8.62
CA ALA A 238 7.52 5.13 -7.44
C ALA A 238 8.49 6.10 -6.75
N HIS A 239 9.73 5.70 -6.51
CA HIS A 239 10.77 6.57 -5.95
C HIS A 239 11.06 7.79 -6.81
N ILE A 240 11.16 7.62 -8.14
CA ILE A 240 11.37 8.73 -9.08
C ILE A 240 10.19 9.71 -9.00
N HIS A 241 8.96 9.21 -9.06
CA HIS A 241 7.77 10.04 -9.02
C HIS A 241 7.68 10.83 -7.71
N TRP A 242 7.96 10.15 -6.59
CA TRP A 242 8.01 10.75 -5.28
C TRP A 242 9.04 11.88 -5.18
N LYS A 243 10.27 11.65 -5.65
CA LYS A 243 11.32 12.67 -5.68
C LYS A 243 10.94 13.83 -6.60
N ALA A 244 10.36 13.55 -7.77
CA ALA A 244 9.86 14.57 -8.68
C ALA A 244 8.79 15.47 -8.04
N ARG A 245 7.87 14.87 -7.28
CA ARG A 245 6.85 15.59 -6.51
C ARG A 245 7.47 16.51 -5.46
N LYS A 246 8.37 15.99 -4.62
CA LYS A 246 9.08 16.83 -3.61
C LYS A 246 9.77 18.02 -4.26
N MET A 247 10.48 17.80 -5.36
CA MET A 247 11.14 18.87 -6.11
C MET A 247 10.15 19.87 -6.72
N ALA A 248 9.00 19.41 -7.21
CA ALA A 248 7.96 20.28 -7.73
C ALA A 248 7.41 21.22 -6.65
N VAL A 249 7.16 20.70 -5.44
CA VAL A 249 6.74 21.49 -4.28
C VAL A 249 7.80 22.53 -3.92
N THR A 250 9.07 22.17 -3.87
CA THR A 250 10.17 23.12 -3.64
C THR A 250 10.26 24.21 -4.73
N ARG A 251 9.82 23.91 -5.96
CA ARG A 251 9.74 24.87 -7.08
C ARG A 251 8.44 25.69 -7.10
N GLY A 252 7.63 25.63 -6.05
CA GLY A 252 6.39 26.40 -5.92
C GLY A 252 5.19 25.81 -6.66
N CYS A 253 5.17 24.49 -6.89
CA CYS A 253 3.95 23.82 -7.36
C CYS A 253 2.86 23.95 -6.29
N GLY A 254 1.71 24.53 -6.67
CA GLY A 254 0.62 24.80 -5.74
C GLY A 254 -0.02 23.52 -5.19
N SER A 255 -0.79 23.67 -4.12
CA SER A 255 -1.52 22.57 -3.45
C SER A 255 -0.65 21.34 -3.18
N MET A 256 0.64 21.52 -2.85
CA MET A 256 1.62 20.45 -2.60
C MET A 256 1.71 19.41 -3.73
N ALA A 257 1.45 19.84 -4.97
CA ALA A 257 1.40 18.97 -6.14
C ALA A 257 0.39 17.80 -6.02
N HIS A 258 -0.69 17.99 -5.26
CA HIS A 258 -1.71 16.97 -4.95
C HIS A 258 -2.26 16.28 -6.21
N LEU A 259 -2.52 17.04 -7.27
CA LEU A 259 -3.15 16.53 -8.51
C LEU A 259 -2.31 15.50 -9.26
N ASP A 260 -1.00 15.47 -9.02
CA ASP A 260 -0.05 14.56 -9.63
C ASP A 260 0.71 13.78 -8.53
N SER A 261 0.06 13.55 -7.38
CA SER A 261 0.66 12.86 -6.22
C SER A 261 0.84 11.36 -6.43
N ILE A 262 0.00 10.76 -7.27
CA ILE A 262 0.06 9.36 -7.69
C ILE A 262 0.46 9.24 -9.16
N TYR A 263 1.19 8.18 -9.49
CA TYR A 263 1.62 7.96 -10.87
C TYR A 263 0.56 7.15 -11.64
N LEU A 264 0.06 7.73 -12.74
CA LEU A 264 -1.08 7.21 -13.51
C LEU A 264 -0.71 6.84 -14.96
N PRO A 265 0.00 5.73 -15.19
CA PRO A 265 0.23 5.22 -16.53
C PRO A 265 -1.04 4.55 -17.10
N THR A 266 -1.19 4.56 -18.42
CA THR A 266 -2.13 3.63 -19.05
C THR A 266 -1.67 2.18 -18.87
N CYS A 267 -2.59 1.22 -18.95
CA CYS A 267 -2.28 -0.21 -18.83
C CYS A 267 -1.16 -0.65 -19.79
N ASP A 268 -1.26 -0.23 -21.06
CA ASP A 268 -0.27 -0.53 -22.09
C ASP A 268 1.05 0.24 -21.91
N GLU A 269 0.99 1.46 -21.39
CA GLU A 269 2.18 2.23 -21.04
C GLU A 269 2.95 1.55 -19.92
N LEU A 270 2.27 1.12 -18.84
CA LEU A 270 2.89 0.45 -17.71
C LEU A 270 3.56 -0.86 -18.17
N LEU A 271 2.83 -1.73 -18.86
CA LEU A 271 3.36 -3.00 -19.37
C LEU A 271 4.62 -2.78 -20.21
N ARG A 272 4.57 -1.88 -21.21
CA ARG A 272 5.72 -1.60 -22.09
C ARG A 272 6.91 -1.05 -21.31
N ARG A 273 6.67 -0.15 -20.34
CA ARG A 273 7.73 0.43 -19.51
C ARG A 273 8.38 -0.61 -18.63
N VAL A 274 7.59 -1.42 -17.92
CA VAL A 274 8.10 -2.45 -17.03
C VAL A 274 8.86 -3.52 -17.80
N VAL A 275 8.36 -4.00 -18.94
CA VAL A 275 9.11 -4.90 -19.84
C VAL A 275 10.46 -4.29 -20.21
N ARG A 276 10.47 -3.03 -20.63
CA ARG A 276 11.69 -2.33 -21.05
C ARG A 276 12.69 -2.14 -19.90
N TYR A 277 12.22 -1.87 -18.68
CA TYR A 277 13.10 -1.53 -17.56
C TYR A 277 13.56 -2.75 -16.77
N SER A 278 12.73 -3.78 -16.66
CA SER A 278 13.07 -5.04 -15.99
C SER A 278 13.86 -6.00 -16.89
N GLY A 279 13.70 -5.92 -18.21
CA GLY A 279 14.24 -6.91 -19.15
C GLY A 279 13.48 -8.24 -19.17
N VAL A 280 12.42 -8.36 -18.35
CA VAL A 280 11.57 -9.56 -18.28
C VAL A 280 10.63 -9.60 -19.48
N SER A 281 10.40 -10.81 -20.01
CA SER A 281 9.52 -11.00 -21.18
C SER A 281 8.10 -10.50 -20.94
N ASN A 282 7.45 -9.99 -21.99
CA ASN A 282 6.10 -9.41 -21.92
C ASN A 282 5.08 -10.31 -21.21
N ALA A 283 5.00 -11.60 -21.58
CA ALA A 283 4.04 -12.54 -20.99
C ALA A 283 4.23 -12.69 -19.47
N LYS A 284 5.48 -12.79 -18.99
CA LYS A 284 5.79 -12.88 -17.57
C LYS A 284 5.45 -11.57 -16.84
N VAL A 285 5.81 -10.41 -17.40
CA VAL A 285 5.45 -9.11 -16.81
C VAL A 285 3.95 -9.00 -16.67
N LYS A 286 3.18 -9.36 -17.72
CA LYS A 286 1.72 -9.34 -17.66
C LYS A 286 1.19 -10.21 -16.52
N ASN A 287 1.65 -11.46 -16.40
CA ASN A 287 1.24 -12.35 -15.31
C ASN A 287 1.58 -11.77 -13.92
N ILE A 288 2.75 -11.16 -13.76
CA ILE A 288 3.15 -10.53 -12.49
C ILE A 288 2.27 -9.31 -12.18
N LEU A 289 2.01 -8.44 -13.16
CA LEU A 289 1.11 -7.30 -12.99
C LEU A 289 -0.30 -7.77 -12.62
N ASP A 290 -0.80 -8.82 -13.28
CA ASP A 290 -2.10 -9.40 -12.99
C ASP A 290 -2.15 -9.93 -11.54
N ASP A 291 -1.11 -10.61 -11.06
CA ASP A 291 -1.04 -11.13 -9.69
C ASP A 291 -0.95 -10.03 -8.63
N LEU A 292 -0.23 -8.94 -8.93
CA LEU A 292 -0.08 -7.77 -8.05
C LEU A 292 -1.28 -6.81 -8.10
N THR A 293 -2.23 -7.02 -9.00
CA THR A 293 -3.39 -6.14 -9.13
C THR A 293 -4.40 -6.41 -8.03
N TYR A 294 -4.72 -5.37 -7.24
CA TYR A 294 -5.71 -5.43 -6.18
C TYR A 294 -7.09 -5.81 -6.73
N GLY A 295 -7.76 -6.76 -6.06
CA GLY A 295 -9.07 -7.25 -6.47
C GLY A 295 -9.07 -8.05 -7.79
N ASN A 296 -7.91 -8.30 -8.40
CA ASN A 296 -7.80 -9.23 -9.52
C ASN A 296 -7.77 -10.66 -8.98
N SER A 297 -8.30 -11.64 -9.73
CA SER A 297 -8.51 -13.07 -9.33
C SER A 297 -9.57 -13.32 -8.24
N SER A 298 -10.07 -14.56 -8.18
CA SER A 298 -11.15 -15.03 -7.29
C SER A 298 -10.77 -15.15 -5.80
N ILE A 299 -9.80 -14.37 -5.31
CA ILE A 299 -9.40 -14.37 -3.90
C ILE A 299 -10.35 -13.44 -3.15
N SER A 300 -11.08 -13.96 -2.16
CA SER A 300 -12.15 -13.25 -1.46
C SER A 300 -11.67 -12.09 -0.57
N HIS A 301 -10.38 -12.04 -0.24
CA HIS A 301 -9.76 -10.98 0.56
C HIS A 301 -8.42 -10.59 -0.08
N SER A 302 -8.43 -9.47 -0.80
CA SER A 302 -7.24 -8.89 -1.42
C SER A 302 -6.59 -7.93 -0.43
N GLU A 303 -5.36 -8.23 0.00
CA GLU A 303 -4.59 -7.32 0.86
C GLU A 303 -3.77 -6.35 0.01
N LEU A 304 -3.79 -5.06 0.37
CA LEU A 304 -3.08 -4.00 -0.37
C LEU A 304 -1.57 -4.24 -0.38
N ALA A 305 -1.03 -4.71 0.74
CA ALA A 305 0.39 -5.02 0.89
C ALA A 305 0.84 -6.14 -0.08
N MET A 306 -0.02 -7.14 -0.31
CA MET A 306 0.23 -8.23 -1.26
C MET A 306 -0.01 -7.83 -2.71
N ARG A 307 -0.96 -6.92 -2.93
CA ARG A 307 -1.44 -6.52 -4.26
C ARG A 307 -1.46 -5.00 -4.39
N PRO A 308 -0.28 -4.37 -4.48
CA PRO A 308 -0.15 -2.92 -4.42
C PRO A 308 -0.53 -2.19 -5.72
N LEU A 309 -0.78 -2.91 -6.81
CA LEU A 309 -1.14 -2.31 -8.09
C LEU A 309 -2.65 -2.10 -8.16
N ILE A 310 -3.09 -0.84 -8.31
CA ILE A 310 -4.52 -0.54 -8.31
C ILE A 310 -4.98 -0.28 -9.73
N LYS A 311 -5.89 -1.10 -10.24
CA LYS A 311 -6.54 -0.84 -11.52
C LYS A 311 -7.71 0.11 -11.29
N LEU A 312 -7.56 1.37 -11.68
CA LEU A 312 -8.60 2.37 -11.45
C LEU A 312 -9.80 2.14 -12.39
N ASN A 313 -9.53 1.84 -13.66
CA ASN A 313 -10.53 1.50 -14.66
C ASN A 313 -9.89 0.67 -15.79
N SER A 314 -10.57 0.51 -16.93
CA SER A 314 -10.04 -0.24 -18.09
C SER A 314 -8.77 0.37 -18.71
N GLU A 315 -8.50 1.65 -18.47
CA GLU A 315 -7.43 2.41 -19.13
C GLU A 315 -6.21 2.61 -18.21
N TYR A 316 -6.42 2.91 -16.92
CA TYR A 316 -5.36 3.35 -16.02
C TYR A 316 -5.07 2.39 -14.87
N TYR A 317 -3.78 2.25 -14.58
CA TYR A 317 -3.30 1.81 -13.27
C TYR A 317 -2.92 3.03 -12.42
N ALA A 318 -3.00 2.88 -11.11
CA ALA A 318 -2.37 3.77 -10.14
C ALA A 318 -1.19 3.08 -9.46
N ILE A 319 -0.04 3.74 -9.52
CA ILE A 319 1.12 3.45 -8.68
C ILE A 319 1.14 4.52 -7.60
N VAL A 320 0.78 4.13 -6.38
CA VAL A 320 0.77 4.96 -5.18
C VAL A 320 2.16 4.89 -4.54
N PRO A 321 3.01 5.93 -4.62
CA PRO A 321 4.42 5.81 -4.31
C PRO A 321 4.74 5.13 -2.97
N HIS A 322 4.13 5.56 -1.87
CA HIS A 322 4.45 5.04 -0.55
C HIS A 322 3.96 3.60 -0.35
N VAL A 323 2.91 3.17 -1.05
CA VAL A 323 2.48 1.75 -1.02
C VAL A 323 3.59 0.84 -1.58
N TRP A 324 4.31 1.29 -2.61
CA TRP A 324 5.41 0.52 -3.20
C TRP A 324 6.72 0.66 -2.42
N ILE A 325 7.03 1.87 -1.97
CA ILE A 325 8.28 2.19 -1.24
C ILE A 325 8.30 1.50 0.12
N CYS A 326 7.15 1.39 0.79
CA CYS A 326 7.04 0.80 2.13
C CYS A 326 6.72 -0.71 2.12
N SER A 327 6.68 -1.34 0.93
CA SER A 327 6.28 -2.75 0.81
C SER A 327 7.41 -3.71 1.22
N SER A 328 7.08 -4.67 2.08
CA SER A 328 7.89 -5.88 2.32
C SER A 328 7.69 -6.89 1.17
N ALA A 329 8.22 -6.56 0.00
CA ALA A 329 7.88 -7.22 -1.28
C ALA A 329 8.01 -8.73 -1.28
N GLU A 330 9.15 -9.29 -0.85
CA GLU A 330 9.38 -10.75 -0.84
C GLU A 330 8.44 -11.48 0.13
N ARG A 331 8.26 -10.95 1.35
CA ARG A 331 7.32 -11.48 2.35
C ARG A 331 5.89 -11.49 1.82
N ASN A 332 5.44 -10.35 1.29
CA ASN A 332 4.08 -10.17 0.80
C ASN A 332 3.83 -11.08 -0.42
N PHE A 333 4.82 -11.23 -1.30
CA PHE A 333 4.74 -12.14 -2.44
C PHE A 333 4.71 -13.61 -2.02
N ALA A 334 5.52 -14.03 -1.05
CA ALA A 334 5.47 -15.39 -0.50
C ALA A 334 4.08 -15.72 0.08
N ALA A 335 3.47 -14.78 0.80
CA ALA A 335 2.13 -14.94 1.32
C ALA A 335 1.06 -14.96 0.21
N LEU A 336 1.21 -14.14 -0.84
CA LEU A 336 0.34 -14.14 -2.01
C LEU A 336 0.39 -15.48 -2.75
N LEU A 337 1.58 -16.08 -2.94
CA LEU A 337 1.75 -17.36 -3.61
C LEU A 337 0.96 -18.49 -2.95
N ASN A 338 0.81 -18.48 -1.63
CA ASN A 338 -0.01 -19.45 -0.90
C ASN A 338 -1.53 -19.29 -1.15
N ARG A 339 -1.94 -18.16 -1.74
CA ARG A 339 -3.33 -17.83 -2.06
C ARG A 339 -3.64 -17.91 -3.55
N LEU A 340 -2.62 -17.91 -4.42
CA LEU A 340 -2.75 -18.13 -5.85
C LEU A 340 -2.98 -19.63 -6.11
N LYS A 341 -4.01 -19.94 -6.90
CA LYS A 341 -4.37 -21.32 -7.27
C LYS A 341 -3.63 -21.80 -8.51
#